data_AF-A0A6A7C3T6-F1
#
_entry.id   AF-A0A6A7C3T6-F1
#
_cell.length_a   1.000
_cell.length_b   1.000
_cell.length_c   1.000
_cell.angle_alpha   90.00
_cell.angle_beta   90.00
_cell.angle_gamma   90.00
#
_symmetry.space_group_name_H-M   'P 1'
#
loop_
_entity.id
_entity.type
_entity.pdbx_description
1 polymer ?
#
loop_
_entity_poly.entity_id
_entity_poly.type
_entity_poly.pdbx_seq_one_letter_code
_entity_poly.pdbx_strand_id
1 'polypeptide(L)'
;ANLIPGGTQHTAGGSASPPEVNWTNAFPGGIKWKDFADLPRRPCMRESWLQGIGWGFALGGLRAIWRGSVWTSCCWASGGFIGISSLSYVYCKYRRNREKEGMMRAVEVLNRNEQGVNRKREKVREERRAEKEKELDRKFAEVREKS
;
A
#
# COMPACT_ATOMS: atom_id res chain seq x y z
N ALA A 1 3.64 16.79 -0.79
CA ALA A 1 2.86 15.53 -0.67
C ALA A 1 3.77 14.39 -1.07
N ASN A 2 4.23 13.57 -0.12
CA ASN A 2 5.04 12.38 -0.38
C ASN A 2 4.61 11.32 0.62
N LEU A 3 3.93 10.27 0.17
CA LEU A 3 3.56 9.13 0.98
C LEU A 3 4.15 7.83 0.38
N ILE A 4 5.16 7.33 1.09
CA ILE A 4 5.43 5.94 1.52
C ILE A 4 5.62 4.83 0.46
N PRO A 5 6.71 4.02 0.59
CA PRO A 5 6.96 2.85 -0.25
C PRO A 5 5.93 1.74 0.02
N GLY A 6 5.29 1.24 -1.04
CA GLY A 6 4.31 0.16 -0.98
C GLY A 6 2.91 0.53 -1.50
N GLY A 7 2.69 1.78 -1.89
CA GLY A 7 1.46 2.25 -2.52
C GLY A 7 1.47 2.06 -4.03
N THR A 8 0.67 1.14 -4.56
CA THR A 8 0.12 1.27 -5.92
C THR A 8 -1.06 2.26 -5.87
N GLN A 9 -0.76 3.52 -5.53
CA GLN A 9 -1.70 4.63 -5.52
C GLN A 9 -1.00 5.78 -6.24
N HIS A 10 -1.25 5.87 -7.55
CA HIS A 10 -0.87 7.04 -8.33
C HIS A 10 -1.66 8.27 -7.86
N THR A 11 -0.95 9.38 -7.74
CA THR A 11 -1.37 10.70 -7.25
C THR A 11 -2.26 11.47 -8.24
N ALA A 12 -3.10 10.78 -9.03
CA ALA A 12 -4.03 11.44 -9.96
C ALA A 12 -5.24 10.54 -10.25
N GLY A 13 -6.37 10.87 -9.62
CA GLY A 13 -7.73 10.56 -10.10
C GLY A 13 -8.02 9.14 -10.61
N GLY A 14 -8.34 8.22 -9.71
CA GLY A 14 -8.92 6.93 -10.08
C GLY A 14 -9.45 6.22 -8.84
N SER A 15 -10.76 6.18 -8.69
CA SER A 15 -11.48 5.67 -7.50
C SER A 15 -11.04 4.27 -7.04
N ALA A 16 -10.97 4.14 -5.72
CA ALA A 16 -11.01 2.92 -4.89
C ALA A 16 -9.70 2.16 -4.58
N SER A 17 -9.01 2.61 -3.52
CA SER A 17 -8.42 1.70 -2.53
C SER A 17 -9.31 1.66 -1.28
N PRO A 18 -9.04 0.82 -0.26
CA PRO A 18 -9.38 -0.60 -0.14
C PRO A 18 -10.31 -0.83 1.07
N PRO A 19 -11.45 -1.53 0.99
CA PRO A 19 -12.08 -1.98 2.21
C PRO A 19 -11.24 -3.11 2.81
N GLU A 20 -10.96 -3.01 4.10
CA GLU A 20 -10.55 -4.12 4.94
C GLU A 20 -11.46 -5.31 4.60
N VAL A 21 -10.88 -6.45 4.22
CA VAL A 21 -11.67 -7.62 3.85
C VAL A 21 -12.24 -8.28 5.11
N ASN A 22 -13.23 -7.60 5.70
CA ASN A 22 -14.17 -8.20 6.61
C ASN A 22 -15.21 -8.93 5.75
N TRP A 23 -15.37 -10.23 6.00
CA TRP A 23 -16.23 -11.15 5.27
C TRP A 23 -17.69 -10.69 5.22
N THR A 24 -18.11 -9.85 6.16
CA THR A 24 -19.46 -9.26 6.21
C THR A 24 -19.62 -7.97 5.38
N ASN A 25 -18.54 -7.28 5.00
CA ASN A 25 -18.60 -6.04 4.20
C ASN A 25 -18.10 -6.21 2.75
N ALA A 26 -17.65 -7.41 2.37
CA ALA A 26 -17.16 -7.68 1.02
C ALA A 26 -18.27 -7.81 -0.04
N PHE A 27 -19.53 -8.04 0.35
CA PHE A 27 -20.61 -8.34 -0.61
C PHE A 27 -22.01 -7.77 -0.24
N PRO A 28 -22.22 -6.45 -0.17
CA PRO A 28 -23.57 -5.92 -0.32
C PRO A 28 -23.94 -5.96 -1.82
N GLY A 29 -24.38 -7.13 -2.31
CA GLY A 29 -24.98 -7.26 -3.65
C GLY A 29 -24.23 -8.10 -4.70
N GLY A 30 -23.37 -9.03 -4.28
CA GLY A 30 -22.76 -10.03 -5.17
C GLY A 30 -21.57 -9.51 -5.97
N ILE A 31 -20.69 -10.44 -6.36
CA ILE A 31 -19.45 -10.16 -7.10
C ILE A 31 -19.82 -9.53 -8.45
N LYS A 32 -19.60 -8.22 -8.63
CA LYS A 32 -19.82 -7.59 -9.92
C LYS A 32 -18.69 -8.03 -10.86
N TRP A 33 -19.02 -8.32 -12.13
CA TRP A 33 -18.03 -8.64 -13.17
C TRP A 33 -16.91 -7.60 -13.31
N LYS A 34 -17.19 -6.35 -12.93
CA LYS A 34 -16.20 -5.27 -12.88
C LYS A 34 -15.10 -5.50 -11.84
N ASP A 35 -15.41 -6.14 -10.71
CA ASP A 35 -14.40 -6.47 -9.70
C ASP A 35 -13.42 -7.52 -10.21
N PHE A 36 -13.86 -8.43 -11.09
CA PHE A 36 -12.98 -9.38 -11.78
C PHE A 36 -12.06 -8.71 -12.82
N ALA A 37 -12.45 -7.57 -13.40
CA ALA A 37 -11.61 -6.83 -14.34
C ALA A 37 -10.44 -6.11 -13.63
N ASP A 38 -10.61 -5.76 -12.35
CA ASP A 38 -9.55 -5.16 -11.53
C ASP A 38 -8.68 -6.20 -10.79
N LEU A 39 -9.08 -7.48 -10.78
CA LEU A 39 -8.29 -8.58 -10.18
C LEU A 39 -6.85 -8.68 -10.76
N PRO A 40 -6.63 -8.61 -12.09
CA PRO A 40 -5.29 -8.68 -12.69
C PRO A 40 -4.41 -7.44 -12.45
N ARG A 41 -5.01 -6.32 -12.01
CA ARG A 41 -4.28 -5.11 -11.62
C ARG A 41 -3.65 -5.25 -10.23
N ARG A 42 -4.12 -6.21 -9.41
CA ARG A 42 -3.53 -6.49 -8.10
C ARG A 42 -2.20 -7.24 -8.30
N PRO A 43 -1.07 -6.73 -7.77
CA PRO A 43 0.24 -7.32 -8.01
C PRO A 43 0.37 -8.76 -7.49
N CYS A 44 -0.28 -9.10 -6.36
CA CYS A 44 -0.24 -10.46 -5.83
C CYS A 44 -0.98 -11.49 -6.72
N MET A 45 -2.07 -11.08 -7.40
CA MET A 45 -2.83 -11.98 -8.28
C MET A 45 -2.07 -12.27 -9.58
N ARG A 46 -1.43 -11.24 -10.15
CA ARG A 46 -0.60 -11.38 -11.34
C ARG A 46 0.57 -12.33 -11.09
N GLU A 47 1.28 -12.14 -9.98
CA GLU A 47 2.42 -12.99 -9.62
C GLU A 47 2.01 -14.45 -9.41
N SER A 48 0.89 -14.68 -8.71
CA SER A 48 0.37 -16.03 -8.48
C SER A 48 -0.09 -16.73 -9.76
N TRP A 49 -0.66 -16.00 -10.72
CA TRP A 49 -1.02 -16.58 -12.02
C TRP A 49 0.21 -16.92 -12.85
N LEU A 50 1.23 -16.06 -12.88
CA LEU A 50 2.48 -16.34 -13.58
C LEU A 50 3.20 -17.56 -12.98
N GLN A 51 3.30 -17.64 -11.65
CA GLN A 51 3.86 -18.82 -10.98
C GLN A 51 2.99 -20.05 -11.21
N GLY A 52 1.67 -19.92 -11.09
CA GLY A 52 0.74 -21.02 -11.36
C GLY A 52 0.92 -21.59 -12.77
N ILE A 53 1.02 -20.74 -13.80
CA ILE A 53 1.23 -21.17 -15.20
C ILE A 53 2.58 -21.89 -15.31
N GLY A 54 3.65 -21.30 -14.80
CA GLY A 54 4.99 -21.90 -14.85
C GLY A 54 5.02 -23.29 -14.20
N TRP A 55 4.39 -23.43 -13.03
CA TRP A 55 4.29 -24.70 -12.33
C TRP A 55 3.32 -25.69 -12.97
N GLY A 56 2.22 -25.23 -13.54
CA GLY A 56 1.28 -26.07 -14.28
C GLY A 56 1.95 -26.71 -15.50
N PHE A 57 2.74 -25.94 -16.26
CA PHE A 57 3.55 -26.47 -17.35
C PHE A 57 4.70 -27.36 -16.87
N ALA A 58 5.36 -27.01 -15.77
CA ALA A 58 6.44 -27.85 -15.22
C ALA A 58 5.91 -29.24 -14.79
N LEU A 59 4.82 -29.28 -14.01
CA LEU A 59 4.23 -30.52 -13.54
C LEU A 59 3.56 -31.31 -14.67
N GLY A 60 2.84 -30.63 -15.57
CA GLY A 60 2.23 -31.25 -16.75
C GLY A 60 3.26 -31.81 -17.72
N GLY A 61 4.33 -31.04 -17.99
CA GLY A 61 5.43 -31.44 -18.86
C GLY A 61 6.25 -32.59 -18.28
N LEU A 62 6.56 -32.56 -16.99
CA LEU A 62 7.23 -33.66 -16.30
C LEU A 62 6.40 -34.95 -16.37
N ARG A 63 5.08 -34.85 -16.21
CA ARG A 63 4.17 -36.00 -16.30
C ARG A 63 4.07 -36.57 -17.72
N ALA A 64 4.12 -35.71 -18.73
CA ALA A 64 4.13 -36.11 -20.13
C ALA A 64 5.41 -36.88 -20.50
N ILE A 65 6.57 -36.46 -19.99
CA ILE A 65 7.85 -37.18 -20.18
C ILE A 65 7.80 -38.58 -19.55
N TRP A 66 7.12 -38.74 -18.41
CA TRP A 66 6.98 -40.03 -17.72
C TRP A 66 5.88 -40.96 -18.30
N ARG A 67 5.60 -40.87 -19.61
CA ARG A 67 4.54 -41.65 -20.31
C ARG A 67 3.15 -41.51 -19.68
N GLY A 68 2.84 -40.36 -19.07
CA GLY A 68 1.48 -40.05 -18.64
C GLY A 68 0.55 -39.89 -19.84
N SER A 69 -0.69 -40.35 -19.73
CA SER A 69 -1.70 -40.06 -20.76
C SER A 69 -1.95 -38.55 -20.84
N VAL A 70 -2.36 -38.05 -22.01
CA VAL A 70 -2.68 -36.63 -22.21
C VAL A 70 -3.72 -36.15 -21.19
N TRP A 71 -4.74 -36.98 -20.92
CA TRP A 71 -5.78 -36.68 -19.95
C TRP A 71 -5.24 -36.50 -18.53
N THR A 72 -4.41 -37.44 -18.06
CA THR A 72 -3.82 -37.35 -16.72
C THR A 72 -2.87 -36.17 -16.61
N SER A 73 -2.10 -35.87 -17.65
CA SER A 73 -1.19 -34.71 -17.67
C SER A 73 -1.94 -33.38 -17.57
N CYS A 74 -3.09 -33.22 -18.22
CA CYS A 74 -3.93 -32.02 -18.10
C CYS A 74 -4.54 -31.86 -16.68
N CYS A 75 -4.95 -32.95 -16.04
CA CYS A 75 -5.43 -32.90 -14.65
C CYS A 75 -4.30 -32.49 -13.68
N TRP A 76 -3.09 -33.03 -13.87
CA TRP A 76 -1.91 -32.66 -13.09
C TRP A 76 -1.47 -31.22 -13.34
N ALA A 77 -1.52 -30.75 -14.59
CA ALA A 77 -1.23 -29.35 -14.94
C ALA A 77 -2.24 -28.38 -14.29
N SER A 78 -3.54 -28.69 -14.39
CA SER A 78 -4.61 -27.90 -13.77
C SER A 78 -4.51 -27.90 -12.24
N GLY A 79 -4.21 -29.07 -11.66
CA GLY A 79 -3.99 -29.21 -10.22
C GLY A 79 -2.78 -28.41 -9.72
N GLY A 80 -1.67 -28.48 -10.46
CA GLY A 80 -0.47 -27.68 -10.21
C GLY A 80 -0.73 -26.18 -10.31
N PHE A 81 -1.44 -25.75 -11.36
CA PHE A 81 -1.82 -24.35 -11.56
C PHE A 81 -2.66 -23.81 -10.40
N ILE A 82 -3.76 -24.49 -10.06
CA ILE A 82 -4.68 -24.04 -9.00
C ILE A 82 -3.98 -24.06 -7.63
N GLY A 83 -3.28 -25.15 -7.32
CA GLY A 83 -2.59 -25.32 -6.04
C GLY A 83 -1.53 -24.25 -5.83
N ILE A 84 -0.65 -24.04 -6.80
CA ILE A 84 0.44 -23.09 -6.66
C ILE A 84 -0.04 -21.65 -6.77
N SER A 85 -0.99 -21.34 -7.64
CA SER A 85 -1.62 -20.02 -7.66
C SER A 85 -2.22 -19.66 -6.29
N SER A 86 -2.93 -20.60 -5.65
CA SER A 86 -3.52 -20.37 -4.33
C SER A 86 -2.46 -20.16 -3.25
N LEU A 87 -1.43 -20.99 -3.24
CA LEU A 87 -0.33 -20.91 -2.27
C LEU A 87 0.43 -19.58 -2.41
N SER A 88 0.81 -19.20 -3.63
CA SER A 88 1.52 -17.96 -3.90
C SER A 88 0.70 -16.73 -3.58
N TYR A 89 -0.62 -16.77 -3.79
CA TYR A 89 -1.52 -15.70 -3.39
C TYR A 89 -1.53 -15.50 -1.87
N VAL A 90 -1.71 -16.58 -1.10
CA VAL A 90 -1.70 -16.54 0.37
C VAL A 90 -0.34 -16.07 0.87
N TYR A 91 0.75 -16.55 0.27
CA TYR A 91 2.11 -16.17 0.63
C TYR A 91 2.37 -14.67 0.38
N CYS A 92 2.02 -14.14 -0.80
CA CYS A 92 2.17 -12.73 -1.12
C CYS A 92 1.38 -11.84 -0.17
N LYS A 93 0.14 -12.24 0.15
CA LYS A 93 -0.72 -11.54 1.11
C LYS A 93 -0.13 -11.55 2.51
N TYR A 94 0.38 -12.70 2.96
CA TYR A 94 1.02 -12.85 4.26
C TYR A 94 2.26 -11.97 4.37
N ARG A 95 3.17 -12.03 3.40
CA ARG A 95 4.38 -11.20 3.37
C ARG A 95 4.06 -9.71 3.44
N ARG A 96 3.08 -9.26 2.64
CA ARG A 96 2.69 -7.84 2.60
C ARG A 96 2.01 -7.37 3.88
N ASN A 97 1.28 -8.25 4.57
CA ASN A 97 0.74 -7.93 5.89
C ASN A 97 1.85 -7.77 6.92
N ARG A 98 2.88 -8.63 6.89
CA ARG A 98 4.04 -8.49 7.78
C ARG A 98 4.87 -7.22 7.50
N GLU A 99 5.02 -6.84 6.24
CA GLU A 99 5.68 -5.58 5.86
C GLU A 99 4.91 -4.36 6.39
N LYS A 100 3.57 -4.38 6.31
CA LYS A 100 2.72 -3.30 6.86
C LYS A 100 2.86 -3.18 8.37
N GLU A 101 2.87 -4.29 9.10
CA GLU A 101 3.07 -4.29 10.56
C GLU A 101 4.40 -3.63 10.96
N GLY A 102 5.47 -3.88 10.20
CA GLY A 102 6.76 -3.22 10.41
C GLY A 102 6.73 -1.73 10.07
N MET A 103 6.06 -1.36 8.97
CA MET A 103 5.98 0.02 8.51
C MET A 103 5.15 0.91 9.44
N MET A 104 4.08 0.39 10.04
CA MET A 104 3.25 1.14 11.00
C MET A 104 4.06 1.61 12.20
N ARG A 105 4.98 0.78 12.70
CA ARG A 105 5.87 1.15 13.81
C ARG A 105 6.86 2.24 13.41
N ALA A 106 7.41 2.17 12.19
CA ALA A 106 8.31 3.20 11.68
C ALA A 106 7.61 4.55 11.49
N VAL A 107 6.36 4.53 10.99
CA VAL A 107 5.54 5.74 10.83
C VAL A 107 5.17 6.34 12.17
N GLU A 108 4.85 5.52 13.18
CA GLU A 108 4.54 6.01 14.53
C GLU A 108 5.73 6.79 15.13
N VAL A 109 6.95 6.25 14.99
CA VAL A 109 8.17 6.91 15.47
C VAL A 109 8.41 8.23 14.71
N LEU A 110 8.25 8.23 13.39
CA LEU A 110 8.46 9.42 12.57
C LEU A 110 7.43 10.51 12.89
N ASN A 111 6.15 10.14 13.00
CA ASN A 111 5.06 11.07 13.33
C ASN A 111 5.25 11.67 14.73
N ARG A 112 5.67 10.87 15.72
CA ARG A 112 5.99 11.38 17.07
C ARG A 112 7.12 12.42 17.04
N ASN A 113 8.14 12.22 16.21
CA ASN A 113 9.25 13.17 16.08
C ASN A 113 8.85 14.42 15.27
N GLU A 114 8.10 14.26 14.18
CA GLU A 114 7.59 15.39 13.38
C GLU A 114 6.68 16.30 14.18
N GLN A 115 5.80 15.76 15.03
CA GLN A 115 4.98 16.56 15.93
C GLN A 115 5.84 17.37 16.91
N GLY A 116 6.92 16.79 17.43
CA GLY A 116 7.87 17.49 18.30
C GLY A 116 8.61 18.61 17.57
N VAL A 117 9.05 18.38 16.34
CA VAL A 117 9.74 19.38 15.51
C VAL A 117 8.79 20.49 15.06
N ASN A 118 7.56 20.17 14.66
CA ASN A 118 6.56 21.15 14.26
C ASN A 118 6.15 22.05 15.41
N ARG A 119 5.93 21.49 16.62
CA ARG A 119 5.68 22.29 17.83
C ARG A 119 6.84 23.22 18.18
N LYS A 120 8.09 22.76 18.02
CA LYS A 120 9.27 23.62 18.24
C LYS A 120 9.35 24.73 17.19
N ARG A 121 9.11 24.42 15.91
CA ARG A 121 9.10 25.41 14.81
C ARG A 121 8.00 26.45 14.97
N GLU A 122 6.83 26.07 15.50
CA GLU A 122 5.71 26.97 15.74
C GLU A 122 6.03 27.95 16.88
N LYS A 123 6.57 27.47 18.01
CA LYS A 123 7.03 28.32 19.10
C LYS A 123 8.09 29.35 18.66
N VAL A 124 9.08 28.93 17.86
CA VAL A 124 10.10 29.83 17.32
C VAL A 124 9.49 30.87 16.35
N ARG A 125 8.40 30.52 15.65
CA ARG A 125 7.70 31.47 14.76
C ARG A 125 6.88 32.48 15.56
N GLU A 126 6.29 32.09 16.69
CA GLU A 126 5.55 32.98 17.59
C GLU A 126 6.49 33.96 18.31
N GLU A 127 7.60 33.48 18.84
CA GLU A 127 8.63 34.34 19.47
C GLU A 127 9.15 35.41 18.50
N ARG A 128 9.42 35.02 17.24
CA ARG A 128 9.85 35.96 16.19
C ARG A 128 8.76 36.99 15.83
N ARG A 129 7.47 36.66 15.98
CA ARG A 129 6.37 37.62 15.75
C ARG A 129 6.25 38.61 16.90
N ALA A 130 6.34 38.14 18.14
CA ALA A 130 6.29 38.98 19.33
C ALA A 130 7.47 39.97 19.42
N GLU A 131 8.66 39.59 18.94
CA GLU A 131 9.83 40.48 18.94
C GLU A 131 9.68 41.62 17.92
N LYS A 132 9.13 41.34 16.74
CA LYS A 132 8.85 42.35 15.71
C LYS A 132 7.79 43.37 16.16
N GLU A 133 6.79 42.92 16.91
CA GLU A 133 5.72 43.77 17.43
C GLU A 133 6.27 44.75 18.49
N LYS A 134 7.15 44.28 19.40
CA LYS A 134 7.86 45.13 20.35
C LYS A 134 8.78 46.16 19.69
N GLU A 135 9.45 45.77 18.60
CA GLU A 135 10.32 46.69 17.85
C GLU A 135 9.50 47.76 17.12
N LEU A 136 8.32 47.40 16.59
CA LEU A 136 7.40 48.33 15.95
C LEU A 136 6.83 49.34 16.95
N ASP A 137 6.40 48.89 18.13
CA ASP A 137 5.90 49.74 19.22
C ASP A 137 6.96 50.73 19.71
N ARG A 138 8.22 50.29 19.84
CA ARG A 138 9.34 51.19 20.15
C ARG A 138 9.51 52.27 19.10
N LYS A 139 9.45 51.92 17.82
CA LYS A 139 9.56 52.89 16.72
C LYS A 139 8.39 53.87 16.70
N PHE A 140 7.16 53.41 16.98
CA PHE A 140 6.00 54.31 17.07
C PHE A 140 6.08 55.26 18.27
N ALA A 141 6.61 54.81 19.41
CA ALA A 141 6.84 55.67 20.58
C ALA A 141 7.87 56.77 20.31
N GLU A 142 8.99 56.43 19.66
CA GLU A 142 10.03 57.41 19.27
C GLU A 142 9.53 58.44 18.25
N VAL A 143 8.64 58.03 17.32
CA VAL A 143 8.02 58.96 16.37
C VAL A 143 7.03 59.89 17.06
N ARG A 144 6.30 59.39 18.07
CA ARG A 144 5.34 60.18 18.85
C ARG A 144 5.99 61.22 19.77
N GLU A 145 7.18 60.95 20.30
CA GLU A 145 7.94 61.94 21.09
C GLU A 145 8.61 63.03 20.24
N LYS A 146 8.83 62.78 18.94
CA LYS A 146 9.43 63.75 18.00
C LYS A 146 8.42 64.67 17.31
N SER A 147 7.12 64.43 17.49
CA SER A 147 6.02 65.28 16.98
C SER A 147 5.48 66.20 18.06
#